data_AF-A0A1C5F819-F1
#
_entry.id   AF-A0A1C5F819-F1
#
_cell.length_a   1.000
_cell.length_b   1.000
_cell.length_c   1.000
_cell.angle_alpha   90.00
_cell.angle_beta   90.00
_cell.angle_gamma   90.00
#
_symmetry.space_group_name_H-M   'P 1'
#
loop_
_entity.id
_entity.type
_entity.pdbx_description
1 polymer ?
#
loop_
_entity_poly.entity_id
_entity_poly.type
_entity_poly.pdbx_seq_one_letter_code
_entity_poly.pdbx_strand_id
1 'polypeptide(L)'
;MSAWLRDESPLSPGTGDDERRADIFALLRDEGRRHAARITSAGADWLASSGPYPRSTLSHWAARPTAPGVLSCGSVFDVVNVPWVFGRRMLERLWSEGPGSGPVAAYRGRTLLFAAPGTAQRLPALLSWEEWSGTGAEGPAAASAPPPLVC
;
A
#
# COMPACT_ATOMS: atom_id res chain seq x y z
N MET A 1 -2.23 33.35 -66.41
CA MET A 1 -1.03 33.49 -65.55
C MET A 1 -1.00 32.31 -64.60
N SER A 2 0.03 31.47 -64.80
CA SER A 2 0.45 30.25 -64.11
C SER A 2 0.28 30.33 -62.59
N ALA A 3 -0.33 29.35 -61.89
CA ALA A 3 0.09 27.96 -61.63
C ALA A 3 1.25 27.83 -60.61
N TRP A 4 1.04 26.92 -59.65
CA TRP A 4 1.94 26.37 -58.62
C TRP A 4 2.06 27.22 -57.33
N LEU A 5 2.05 26.67 -56.11
CA LEU A 5 2.53 25.37 -55.66
C LEU A 5 1.85 24.99 -54.32
N ARG A 6 1.46 23.72 -54.18
CA ARG A 6 1.07 23.11 -52.90
C ARG A 6 2.27 23.03 -51.96
N ASP A 7 2.04 23.19 -50.67
CA ASP A 7 2.71 22.37 -49.67
C ASP A 7 1.69 22.00 -48.58
N GLU A 8 1.22 20.76 -48.66
CA GLU A 8 0.61 20.09 -47.53
C GLU A 8 1.77 19.64 -46.65
N SER A 9 2.04 20.36 -45.57
CA SER A 9 2.93 19.85 -44.54
C SER A 9 2.19 18.73 -43.78
N PRO A 10 2.62 17.45 -43.88
CA PRO A 10 2.12 16.45 -42.97
C PRO A 10 2.67 16.78 -41.59
N LEU A 11 1.78 17.10 -40.64
CA LEU A 11 2.11 17.03 -39.22
C LEU A 11 2.60 15.61 -38.96
N SER A 12 3.92 15.48 -38.84
CA SER A 12 4.59 14.24 -38.48
C SER A 12 3.96 13.71 -37.19
N PRO A 13 3.73 12.39 -37.05
CA PRO A 13 3.26 11.82 -35.80
C PRO A 13 4.31 12.10 -34.73
N GLY A 14 3.96 12.95 -33.77
CA GLY A 14 4.82 13.40 -32.70
C GLY A 14 5.29 12.24 -31.84
N THR A 15 6.49 11.74 -32.10
CA THR A 15 7.17 10.74 -31.28
C THR A 15 7.61 11.34 -29.93
N GLY A 16 7.71 12.67 -29.83
CA GLY A 16 8.12 13.38 -28.60
C GLY A 16 6.99 13.71 -27.61
N ASP A 17 5.72 13.54 -27.99
CA ASP A 17 4.58 13.84 -27.11
C ASP A 17 4.20 12.64 -26.21
N ASP A 18 4.64 11.44 -26.58
CA ASP A 18 4.47 10.20 -25.80
C ASP A 18 5.56 10.07 -24.72
N GLU A 19 6.82 10.38 -25.07
CA GLU A 19 7.95 10.37 -24.14
C GLU A 19 7.78 11.44 -23.03
N ARG A 20 7.35 12.66 -23.41
CA ARG A 20 7.07 13.74 -22.46
C ARG A 20 5.86 13.44 -21.56
N ARG A 21 4.84 12.73 -22.06
CA ARG A 21 3.72 12.25 -21.23
C ARG A 21 4.19 11.16 -20.26
N ALA A 22 5.01 10.22 -20.71
CA ALA A 22 5.59 9.18 -19.86
C ALA A 22 6.43 9.77 -18.71
N ASP A 23 7.21 10.82 -18.98
CA ASP A 23 7.99 11.56 -17.97
C ASP A 23 7.10 12.25 -16.94
N ILE A 24 5.99 12.85 -17.34
CA ILE A 24 5.03 13.47 -16.43
C ILE A 24 4.38 12.42 -15.52
N PHE A 25 3.98 11.26 -16.07
CA PHE A 25 3.43 10.17 -15.25
C PHE A 25 4.48 9.57 -14.32
N ALA A 26 5.74 9.49 -14.74
CA ALA A 26 6.86 9.06 -13.89
C ALA A 26 7.11 10.05 -12.75
N LEU A 27 7.12 11.36 -13.04
CA LEU A 27 7.24 12.44 -12.05
C LEU A 27 6.08 12.44 -11.06
N LEU A 28 4.83 12.35 -11.52
CA LEU A 28 3.65 12.30 -10.64
C LEU A 28 3.64 11.03 -9.78
N ARG A 29 4.12 9.91 -10.31
CA ARG A 29 4.28 8.66 -9.55
C ARG A 29 5.41 8.75 -8.53
N ASP A 30 6.52 9.42 -8.85
CA ASP A 30 7.60 9.68 -7.91
C ASP A 30 7.15 10.65 -6.81
N GLU A 31 6.46 11.74 -7.17
CA GLU A 31 5.83 12.66 -6.25
C GLU A 31 4.85 11.93 -5.31
N GLY A 32 3.96 11.10 -5.86
CA GLY A 32 3.02 10.28 -5.09
C GLY A 32 3.71 9.27 -4.17
N ARG A 33 4.81 8.64 -4.62
CA ARG A 33 5.66 7.78 -3.79
C ARG A 33 6.35 8.56 -2.67
N ARG A 34 6.85 9.77 -2.96
CA ARG A 34 7.52 10.66 -1.98
C ARG A 34 6.54 11.15 -0.92
N HIS A 35 5.28 11.38 -1.30
CA HIS A 35 4.20 11.70 -0.36
C HIS A 35 3.78 10.49 0.46
N ALA A 36 3.64 9.31 -0.14
CA ALA A 36 3.32 8.07 0.58
C ALA A 36 4.45 7.65 1.55
N ALA A 37 5.70 8.06 1.28
CA ALA A 37 6.85 7.78 2.13
C ALA A 37 7.01 8.77 3.30
N ARG A 38 6.24 9.87 3.35
CA ARG A 38 6.34 10.88 4.40
C ARG A 38 5.13 10.80 5.33
N ILE A 39 5.40 10.55 6.61
CA ILE A 39 4.39 10.64 7.65
C ILE A 39 4.07 12.11 7.90
N THR A 40 2.80 12.49 7.87
CA THR A 40 2.34 13.83 8.26
C THR A 40 2.46 14.02 9.77
N SER A 41 2.49 15.27 10.27
CA SER A 41 2.51 15.52 11.72
C SER A 41 1.31 14.88 12.42
N ALA A 42 0.10 15.02 11.85
CA ALA A 42 -1.09 14.36 12.35
C ALA A 42 -0.98 12.82 12.34
N GLY A 43 -0.33 12.25 11.32
CA GLY A 43 -0.05 10.82 11.25
C GLY A 43 0.94 10.37 12.33
N ALA A 44 1.99 11.16 12.60
CA ALA A 44 2.95 10.88 13.66
C ALA A 44 2.28 10.95 15.04
N ASP A 45 1.45 11.96 15.29
CA ASP A 45 0.69 12.11 16.54
C ASP A 45 -0.27 10.93 16.75
N TRP A 46 -0.98 10.52 15.69
CA TRP A 46 -1.85 9.34 15.71
C TRP A 46 -1.08 8.06 16.02
N LEU A 47 0.05 7.80 15.34
CA LEU A 47 0.89 6.62 15.61
C LEU A 47 1.46 6.63 17.04
N ALA A 48 1.91 7.79 17.53
CA ALA A 48 2.45 7.94 18.88
C ALA A 48 1.40 7.73 19.97
N SER A 49 0.12 8.06 19.69
CA SER A 49 -1.01 7.86 20.60
C SER A 49 -1.28 6.38 20.93
N SER A 50 -0.69 5.45 20.18
CA SER A 50 -0.83 4.01 20.43
C SER A 50 -0.20 3.55 21.75
N GLY A 51 0.83 4.26 22.21
CA GLY A 51 1.58 3.94 23.41
C GLY A 51 1.27 4.86 24.61
N PRO A 52 1.69 4.49 25.82
CA PRO A 52 1.37 5.23 27.05
C PRO A 52 2.04 6.61 27.16
N TYR A 53 3.08 6.89 26.35
CA TYR A 53 3.89 8.11 26.43
C TYR A 53 4.08 8.78 25.06
N PRO A 54 3.02 9.32 24.43
CA PRO A 54 3.06 9.83 23.06
C PRO A 54 4.09 10.94 22.84
N ARG A 55 4.22 11.88 23.79
CA ARG A 55 5.23 12.97 23.71
C ARG A 55 6.66 12.43 23.71
N SER A 56 6.94 11.45 24.57
CA SER A 56 8.26 10.82 24.65
C SER A 56 8.57 10.07 23.36
N THR A 57 7.60 9.33 22.82
CA THR A 57 7.72 8.64 21.52
C THR A 57 8.06 9.62 20.39
N LEU A 58 7.33 10.72 20.26
CA LEU A 58 7.59 11.75 19.25
C LEU A 58 8.98 12.37 19.41
N SER A 59 9.40 12.68 20.65
CA SER A 59 10.75 13.20 20.91
C SER A 59 11.84 12.21 20.52
N HIS A 60 11.61 10.91 20.73
CA HIS A 60 12.55 9.86 20.36
C HIS A 60 12.67 9.71 18.84
N TRP A 61 11.55 9.73 18.13
CA TRP A 61 11.54 9.68 16.66
C TRP A 61 12.16 10.92 16.03
N ALA A 62 11.91 12.11 16.57
CA ALA A 62 12.54 13.35 16.12
C ALA A 62 14.06 13.31 16.30
N ALA A 63 14.55 12.74 17.40
CA ALA A 63 15.98 12.57 17.65
C ALA A 63 16.63 11.50 16.76
N ARG A 64 15.86 10.52 16.25
CA ARG A 64 16.34 9.38 15.46
C ARG A 64 15.38 9.05 14.31
N PRO A 65 15.26 9.92 13.30
CA PRO A 65 14.22 9.79 12.26
C PRO A 65 14.39 8.55 11.37
N THR A 66 15.60 7.98 11.31
CA THR A 66 15.90 6.77 10.51
C THR A 66 15.86 5.49 11.34
N ALA A 67 15.69 5.59 12.67
CA ALA A 67 15.60 4.41 13.51
C ALA A 67 14.21 3.78 13.42
N PRO A 68 14.10 2.44 13.36
CA PRO A 68 12.80 1.78 13.43
C PRO A 68 12.08 2.12 14.75
N GLY A 69 10.84 2.61 14.64
CA GLY A 69 9.96 2.83 15.80
C GLY A 69 9.20 1.56 16.19
N VAL A 70 9.06 1.31 17.48
CA VAL A 70 8.14 0.28 18.00
C VAL A 70 6.79 0.94 18.25
N LEU A 71 5.72 0.28 17.81
CA LEU A 71 4.35 0.74 17.95
C LEU A 71 3.54 -0.30 18.71
N SER A 72 2.70 0.15 19.64
CA SER A 72 1.78 -0.73 20.35
C SER A 72 0.55 -0.98 19.48
N CYS A 73 0.26 -2.23 19.16
CA CYS A 73 -0.96 -2.62 18.46
C CYS A 73 -2.08 -2.93 19.47
N GLY A 74 -3.34 -2.93 19.04
CA GLY A 74 -4.50 -3.28 19.86
C GLY A 74 -5.20 -2.11 20.57
N SER A 75 -4.60 -0.92 20.58
CA SER A 75 -5.19 0.27 21.21
C SER A 75 -5.93 1.15 20.20
N VAL A 76 -5.18 1.80 19.32
CA VAL A 76 -5.70 2.76 18.32
C VAL A 76 -5.71 2.18 16.90
N PHE A 77 -4.94 1.12 16.66
CA PHE A 77 -4.98 0.29 15.44
C PHE A 77 -4.49 -1.12 15.75
N ASP A 78 -4.78 -2.03 14.83
CA ASP A 78 -4.14 -3.33 14.71
C ASP A 78 -3.24 -3.36 13.47
N VAL A 79 -2.33 -4.35 13.42
CA VAL A 79 -1.51 -4.61 12.24
C VAL A 79 -1.76 -6.03 11.75
N VAL A 80 -2.01 -6.17 10.45
CA VAL A 80 -2.03 -7.45 9.76
C VAL A 80 -0.73 -7.61 8.97
N ASN A 81 0.13 -8.54 9.40
CA ASN A 81 1.40 -8.83 8.75
C ASN A 81 1.26 -9.97 7.73
N VAL A 82 1.44 -9.65 6.46
CA VAL A 82 1.36 -10.62 5.37
C VAL A 82 2.69 -10.71 4.61
N PRO A 83 3.04 -11.86 4.03
CA PRO A 83 4.13 -11.94 3.07
C PRO A 83 3.91 -10.98 1.89
N TRP A 84 5.01 -10.40 1.37
CA TRP A 84 4.98 -9.35 0.34
C TRP A 84 4.08 -9.66 -0.86
N VAL A 85 4.21 -10.85 -1.46
CA VAL A 85 3.45 -11.23 -2.67
C VAL A 85 1.95 -11.28 -2.38
N PHE A 86 1.56 -11.82 -1.23
CA PHE A 86 0.17 -11.89 -0.81
C PHE A 86 -0.37 -10.49 -0.49
N GLY A 87 0.39 -9.70 0.27
CA GLY A 87 0.01 -8.32 0.62
C GLY A 87 -0.19 -7.43 -0.59
N ARG A 88 0.63 -7.58 -1.63
CA ARG A 88 0.39 -6.88 -2.90
C ARG A 88 -0.95 -7.24 -3.51
N ARG A 89 -1.29 -8.52 -3.63
CA ARG A 89 -2.58 -8.95 -4.18
C ARG A 89 -3.76 -8.45 -3.33
N MET A 90 -3.60 -8.44 -2.01
CA MET A 90 -4.61 -7.91 -1.09
C MET A 90 -4.82 -6.41 -1.31
N LEU A 91 -3.74 -5.62 -1.45
CA LEU A 91 -3.85 -4.18 -1.73
C LEU A 91 -4.50 -3.88 -3.08
N GLU A 92 -4.16 -4.63 -4.13
CA GLU A 92 -4.80 -4.49 -5.45
C GLU A 92 -6.32 -4.73 -5.36
N ARG A 93 -6.75 -5.73 -4.59
CA ARG A 93 -8.17 -6.01 -4.35
C ARG A 93 -8.86 -4.90 -3.56
N LEU A 94 -8.28 -4.49 -2.42
CA LEU A 94 -8.81 -3.39 -1.62
C LEU A 94 -8.96 -2.11 -2.45
N TRP A 95 -7.99 -1.81 -3.32
CA TRP A 95 -8.05 -0.66 -4.21
C TRP A 95 -9.14 -0.80 -5.29
N SER A 96 -9.38 -2.03 -5.78
CA SER A 96 -10.44 -2.29 -6.75
C SER A 96 -11.86 -2.12 -6.17
N GLU A 97 -12.02 -2.31 -4.86
CA GLU A 97 -13.29 -2.13 -4.14
C GLU A 97 -13.55 -0.66 -3.78
N GLY A 98 -12.51 0.18 -3.77
CA GLY A 98 -12.63 1.61 -3.58
C GLY A 98 -11.28 2.26 -3.26
N PRO A 99 -11.12 3.58 -3.48
CA PRO A 99 -9.91 4.28 -3.10
C PRO A 99 -9.72 4.27 -1.58
N GLY A 100 -8.52 3.92 -1.13
CA GLY A 100 -8.10 4.06 0.27
C GLY A 100 -7.89 2.73 1.00
N SER A 101 -6.79 2.03 0.69
CA SER A 101 -6.36 0.82 1.41
C SER A 101 -5.83 1.06 2.83
N GLY A 102 -6.08 2.24 3.40
CA GLY A 102 -5.55 2.67 4.68
C GLY A 102 -4.02 2.82 4.70
N PRO A 103 -3.44 3.08 5.88
CA PRO A 103 -1.99 3.12 6.03
C PRO A 103 -1.39 1.72 5.76
N VAL A 104 -0.32 1.66 4.96
CA VAL A 104 0.42 0.43 4.71
C VAL A 104 1.92 0.68 4.80
N ALA A 105 2.65 -0.28 5.35
CA ALA A 105 4.11 -0.22 5.42
C ALA A 105 4.76 -1.48 4.84
N ALA A 106 5.95 -1.32 4.26
CA ALA A 106 6.79 -2.42 3.81
C ALA A 106 7.94 -2.60 4.81
N TYR A 107 8.08 -3.79 5.39
CA TYR A 107 9.16 -4.07 6.34
C TYR A 107 9.69 -5.49 6.15
N ARG A 108 10.99 -5.62 5.84
CA ARG A 108 11.68 -6.93 5.72
C ARG A 108 10.93 -7.96 4.85
N GLY A 109 10.46 -7.56 3.67
CA GLY A 109 9.73 -8.46 2.75
C GLY A 109 8.31 -8.83 3.23
N ARG A 110 7.77 -8.07 4.17
CA ARG A 110 6.39 -8.14 4.62
C ARG A 110 5.64 -6.87 4.24
N THR A 111 4.33 -7.01 4.07
CA THR A 111 3.41 -5.88 4.00
C THR A 111 2.64 -5.83 5.32
N LEU A 112 2.65 -4.66 5.97
CA LEU A 112 1.97 -4.39 7.23
C LEU A 112 0.75 -3.50 6.92
N LEU A 113 -0.45 -4.07 7.02
CA LEU A 113 -1.69 -3.32 6.82
C LEU A 113 -2.23 -2.85 8.16
N PHE A 114 -2.46 -1.54 8.28
CA PHE A 114 -3.07 -0.97 9.48
C PHE A 114 -4.58 -1.13 9.39
N ALA A 115 -5.14 -1.75 10.43
CA ALA A 115 -6.55 -2.07 10.49
C ALA A 115 -7.21 -1.49 11.75
N ALA A 116 -8.54 -1.49 11.76
CA ALA A 116 -9.29 -1.12 12.95
C ALA A 116 -8.91 -2.04 14.13
N PRO A 117 -8.85 -1.53 15.38
CA PRO A 117 -8.55 -2.33 16.56
C PRO A 117 -9.41 -3.61 16.66
N GLY A 118 -8.79 -4.70 17.11
CA GLY A 118 -9.38 -6.03 17.20
C GLY A 118 -9.55 -6.76 15.85
N THR A 119 -9.13 -6.18 14.72
CA THR A 119 -9.13 -6.88 13.43
C THR A 119 -8.17 -8.05 13.44
N ALA A 120 -6.94 -7.86 13.94
CA ALA A 120 -5.92 -8.89 13.83
C ALA A 120 -6.21 -10.09 14.76
N GLN A 121 -6.96 -9.87 15.84
CA GLN A 121 -7.51 -10.94 16.68
C GLN A 121 -8.66 -11.71 16.00
N ARG A 122 -9.55 -11.01 15.28
CA ARG A 122 -10.73 -11.62 14.65
C ARG A 122 -10.42 -12.31 13.32
N LEU A 123 -9.41 -11.82 12.60
CA LEU A 123 -9.08 -12.26 11.26
C LEU A 123 -8.73 -13.76 11.16
N PRO A 124 -7.93 -14.37 12.06
CA PRO A 124 -7.68 -15.81 12.03
C PRO A 124 -8.96 -16.65 12.13
N ALA A 125 -9.90 -16.24 12.97
CA ALA A 125 -11.19 -16.91 13.09
C ALA A 125 -12.02 -16.74 11.81
N LEU A 126 -12.06 -15.56 11.20
CA LEU A 126 -12.79 -15.35 9.94
C LEU A 126 -12.20 -16.19 8.79
N LEU A 127 -10.87 -16.23 8.68
CA LEU A 127 -10.19 -17.01 7.64
C LEU A 127 -10.36 -18.52 7.84
N SER A 128 -10.38 -19.01 9.09
CA SER A 128 -10.64 -20.43 9.35
C SER A 128 -12.07 -20.84 8.97
N TRP A 129 -13.02 -19.90 9.03
CA TRP A 129 -14.40 -20.16 8.58
C TRP A 129 -14.51 -20.16 7.05
N GLU A 130 -13.74 -19.33 6.33
CA GLU A 130 -13.71 -19.35 4.87
C GLU A 130 -13.08 -20.63 4.30
N GLU A 131 -12.10 -21.21 5.00
CA GLU A 131 -11.47 -22.49 4.63
C GLU A 131 -12.48 -23.66 4.62
N TRP A 132 -13.57 -23.56 5.39
CA TRP A 132 -14.69 -24.52 5.37
C TRP A 132 -15.74 -24.27 4.29
N SER A 133 -15.82 -23.07 3.69
CA SER A 133 -16.73 -22.79 2.57
C SER A 133 -16.15 -23.13 1.19
N GLY A 134 -14.90 -23.61 1.12
CA GLY A 134 -14.20 -23.96 -0.12
C GLY A 134 -14.10 -25.46 -0.43
N THR A 135 -14.59 -26.36 0.42
CA THR A 135 -14.50 -27.81 0.16
C THR A 135 -15.70 -28.29 -0.65
N GLY A 136 -15.72 -27.89 -1.91
CA GLY A 136 -16.69 -28.32 -2.91
C GLY A 136 -16.05 -28.55 -4.28
N ALA A 137 -14.82 -29.06 -4.34
CA ALA A 137 -14.25 -29.60 -5.57
C ALA A 137 -13.14 -30.63 -5.23
N GLU A 138 -13.43 -31.88 -5.58
CA GLU A 138 -12.59 -33.06 -5.53
C GLU A 138 -11.19 -32.83 -6.17
N GLY A 139 -10.10 -33.09 -5.45
CA GLY A 139 -8.75 -33.23 -6.03
C GLY A 139 -7.59 -32.97 -5.04
N PRO A 140 -6.53 -33.81 -4.99
CA PRO A 140 -5.43 -33.65 -4.04
C PRO A 140 -4.42 -32.61 -4.53
N ALA A 141 -4.70 -31.33 -4.30
CA ALA A 141 -3.69 -30.28 -4.33
C ALA A 141 -3.77 -29.54 -3.00
N ALA A 142 -2.67 -29.61 -2.24
CA ALA A 142 -2.50 -29.01 -0.93
C ALA A 142 -3.14 -27.61 -0.87
N ALA A 143 -4.22 -27.51 -0.10
CA ALA A 143 -4.85 -26.25 0.24
C ALA A 143 -3.78 -25.31 0.78
N SER A 144 -3.59 -24.20 0.07
CA SER A 144 -2.71 -23.11 0.48
C SER A 144 -3.32 -22.46 1.71
N ALA A 145 -3.12 -23.06 2.88
CA ALA A 145 -3.40 -22.42 4.15
C ALA A 145 -2.80 -21.01 4.12
N PRO A 146 -3.57 -19.95 4.41
CA PRO A 146 -3.03 -18.60 4.43
C PRO A 146 -1.86 -18.59 5.43
N PRO A 147 -0.68 -18.10 5.05
CA PRO A 147 0.47 -18.06 5.94
C PRO A 147 0.08 -17.30 7.22
N PRO A 148 0.60 -17.70 8.39
CA PRO A 148 0.17 -17.14 9.66
C PRO A 148 0.34 -15.62 9.64
N LEU A 149 -0.80 -14.94 9.80
CA LEU A 149 -0.86 -13.50 9.96
C LEU A 149 -0.44 -13.21 11.39
N VAL A 150 0.84 -12.91 11.58
CA VAL A 150 1.36 -12.53 12.89
C VAL A 150 1.01 -11.08 13.14
N CYS A 151 0.43 -10.77 14.30
CA CYS A 151 0.26 -9.38 14.75
C CYS A 151 1.61 -8.82 15.17
#